data_AF-A0A7H4N0G3-F1
#
_entry.id   AF-A0A7H4N0G3-F1
#
_cell.length_a   1.000
_cell.length_b   1.000
_cell.length_c   1.000
_cell.angle_alpha   90.00
_cell.angle_beta   90.00
_cell.angle_gamma   90.00
#
_symmetry.space_group_name_H-M   'P 1'
#
loop_
_entity.id
_entity.type
_entity.pdbx_description
1 polymer ?
#
loop_
_entity_poly.entity_id
_entity_poly.type
_entity_poly.pdbx_seq_one_letter_code
_entity_poly.pdbx_strand_id
1 'polypeptide(L)'
;MEKLDKTLIDHHIAELDYQISRQLDAVMHHPEFQKVESLWRGLKQLVDSTDYRQNVKTEILDVSKDDLRQDFEDAPELIQSGLYWQHLHRRVRHPGRRADWLGDLRV
;
A
#
# COMPACT_ATOMS: atom_id res chain seq x y z
N MET A 1 40.54 -33.82 2.12
CA MET A 1 39.18 -34.12 2.60
C MET A 1 38.33 -32.85 2.71
N GLU A 2 38.86 -31.74 3.23
CA GLU A 2 38.15 -30.45 3.47
C GLU A 2 37.40 -29.81 2.28
N LYS A 3 37.87 -29.99 1.03
CA LYS A 3 37.17 -29.46 -0.16
C LYS A 3 35.84 -30.16 -0.46
N LEU A 4 35.72 -31.44 -0.12
CA LEU A 4 34.54 -32.26 -0.43
C LEU A 4 33.35 -31.82 0.44
N ASP A 5 33.60 -31.51 1.71
CA ASP A 5 32.58 -31.05 2.67
C ASP A 5 32.03 -29.68 2.27
N LYS A 6 32.90 -28.76 1.83
CA LYS A 6 32.46 -27.45 1.35
C LYS A 6 31.57 -27.57 0.11
N THR A 7 31.97 -28.39 -0.87
CA THR A 7 31.16 -28.58 -2.09
C THR A 7 29.79 -29.23 -1.81
N LEU A 8 29.73 -30.13 -0.82
CA LEU A 8 28.47 -30.74 -0.37
C LEU A 8 27.55 -29.72 0.33
N ILE A 9 28.12 -28.86 1.17
CA ILE A 9 27.39 -27.77 1.84
C ILE A 9 26.86 -26.77 0.80
N ASP A 10 27.71 -26.31 -0.12
CA ASP A 10 27.32 -25.37 -1.18
C ASP A 10 26.21 -25.96 -2.06
N HIS A 11 26.24 -27.27 -2.34
CA HIS A 11 25.17 -27.97 -3.05
C HIS A 11 23.84 -27.96 -2.27
N HIS A 12 23.88 -28.26 -0.96
CA HIS A 12 22.67 -28.22 -0.14
C HIS A 12 22.10 -26.80 0.02
N ILE A 13 22.95 -25.77 0.10
CA ILE A 13 22.51 -24.37 0.12
C ILE A 13 21.84 -24.03 -1.21
N ALA A 14 22.44 -24.39 -2.34
CA ALA A 14 21.85 -24.14 -3.65
C ALA A 14 20.49 -24.82 -3.84
N GLU A 15 20.33 -26.05 -3.32
CA GLU A 15 19.05 -26.76 -3.35
C GLU A 15 17.99 -26.06 -2.49
N LEU A 16 18.35 -25.58 -1.30
CA LEU A 16 17.45 -24.80 -0.45
C LEU A 16 17.06 -23.47 -1.10
N ASP A 17 18.03 -22.74 -1.66
CA ASP A 17 17.79 -21.47 -2.36
C ASP A 17 16.86 -21.68 -3.56
N TYR A 18 17.02 -22.79 -4.29
CA TYR A 18 16.14 -23.15 -5.39
C TYR A 18 14.71 -23.40 -4.91
N GLN A 19 14.53 -24.17 -3.84
CA GLN A 19 13.20 -24.45 -3.28
C GLN A 19 12.52 -23.18 -2.76
N ILE A 20 13.25 -22.31 -2.07
CA ILE A 20 12.75 -21.02 -1.58
C ILE A 20 12.38 -20.11 -2.75
N SER A 21 13.26 -19.99 -3.75
CA SER A 21 13.02 -19.14 -4.93
C SER A 21 11.77 -19.58 -5.68
N ARG A 22 11.56 -20.90 -5.84
CA ARG A 22 10.33 -21.41 -6.48
C ARG A 22 9.06 -21.06 -5.73
N GLN A 23 9.09 -21.09 -4.40
CA GLN A 23 7.93 -20.72 -3.59
C GLN A 23 7.67 -19.21 -3.66
N LEU A 24 8.73 -18.41 -3.56
CA LEU A 24 8.64 -16.96 -3.71
C LEU A 24 8.11 -16.58 -5.08
N ASP A 25 8.62 -17.18 -6.15
CA ASP A 25 8.13 -16.94 -7.52
C ASP A 25 6.64 -17.24 -7.63
N ALA A 26 6.16 -18.34 -7.06
CA ALA A 26 4.74 -18.68 -7.08
C ALA A 26 3.88 -17.62 -6.37
N VAL A 27 4.34 -17.08 -5.23
CA VAL A 27 3.63 -16.02 -4.49
C VAL A 27 3.69 -14.69 -5.23
N MET A 28 4.87 -14.29 -5.71
CA MET A 28 5.09 -13.02 -6.41
C MET A 28 4.35 -12.92 -7.75
N HIS A 29 4.15 -14.06 -8.42
CA HIS A 29 3.39 -14.12 -9.68
C HIS A 29 1.90 -14.41 -9.47
N HIS A 30 1.44 -14.52 -8.22
CA HIS A 30 0.02 -14.71 -7.95
C HIS A 30 -0.78 -13.45 -8.33
N PRO A 31 -1.86 -13.55 -9.13
CA PRO A 31 -2.60 -12.39 -9.63
C PRO A 31 -3.12 -11.44 -8.53
N GLU A 32 -3.55 -11.99 -7.40
CA GLU A 32 -4.02 -11.18 -6.27
C GLU A 32 -2.88 -10.40 -5.60
N PHE A 33 -1.71 -11.02 -5.48
CA PHE A 33 -0.53 -10.36 -4.94
C PHE A 33 -0.08 -9.23 -5.87
N GLN A 34 0.02 -9.50 -7.17
CA GLN A 34 0.39 -8.49 -8.17
C GLN A 34 -0.60 -7.32 -8.22
N LYS A 35 -1.90 -7.58 -8.03
CA LYS A 35 -2.91 -6.52 -7.94
C LYS A 35 -2.61 -5.56 -6.78
N VAL A 36 -2.33 -6.10 -5.59
CA VAL A 36 -2.03 -5.28 -4.41
C VAL A 36 -0.64 -4.62 -4.53
N GLU A 37 0.36 -5.36 -5.00
CA GLU A 37 1.72 -4.85 -5.20
C GLU A 37 1.75 -3.69 -6.20
N SER A 38 1.04 -3.81 -7.33
CA SER A 38 1.00 -2.75 -8.34
C SER A 38 0.36 -1.46 -7.80
N LEU A 39 -0.67 -1.56 -6.97
CA LEU A 39 -1.27 -0.42 -6.28
C LEU A 39 -0.27 0.26 -5.34
N TRP A 40 0.43 -0.51 -4.50
CA TRP A 40 1.42 0.04 -3.56
C TRP A 40 2.65 0.62 -4.26
N ARG A 41 3.11 -0.01 -5.35
CA ARG A 41 4.21 0.53 -6.17
C ARG A 41 3.81 1.83 -6.85
N GLY A 42 2.59 1.91 -7.37
CA GLY A 42 2.04 3.15 -7.94
C GLY A 42 1.96 4.26 -6.90
N LEU A 43 1.47 3.95 -5.69
CA LEU A 43 1.45 4.91 -4.58
C LEU A 43 2.87 5.36 -4.19
N LYS A 44 3.82 4.42 -4.08
CA LYS A 44 5.21 4.74 -3.77
C LYS A 44 5.81 5.68 -4.82
N GLN A 45 5.55 5.43 -6.10
CA GLN A 45 5.99 6.29 -7.19
C GLN A 45 5.38 7.70 -7.09
N LEU A 46 4.09 7.82 -6.78
CA LEU A 46 3.43 9.11 -6.54
C LEU A 46 4.10 9.87 -5.39
N VAL A 47 4.36 9.19 -4.27
CA VAL A 47 5.03 9.80 -3.11
C VAL A 47 6.44 10.25 -3.47
N ASP A 48 7.22 9.41 -4.15
CA ASP A 48 8.61 9.70 -4.47
C ASP A 48 8.79 10.81 -5.50
N SER A 49 7.82 10.98 -6.40
CA SER A 49 7.81 12.03 -7.43
C SER A 49 7.28 13.38 -6.94
N THR A 50 6.73 13.44 -5.73
CA THR A 50 6.11 14.66 -5.18
C THR A 50 7.14 15.47 -4.37
N ASP A 51 7.32 16.75 -4.71
CA ASP A 51 8.11 17.68 -3.87
C ASP A 51 7.26 18.23 -2.72
N TYR A 52 7.34 17.57 -1.56
CA TYR A 52 6.64 17.98 -0.34
C TYR A 52 7.14 19.31 0.25
N ARG A 53 8.25 19.89 -0.24
CA ARG A 53 8.69 21.24 0.17
C ARG A 53 7.76 22.34 -0.33
N GLN A 54 6.94 22.05 -1.34
CA GLN A 54 5.96 22.99 -1.91
C GLN A 54 4.62 22.99 -1.16
N ASN A 55 4.61 22.62 0.13
CA ASN A 55 3.39 22.55 0.96
C ASN A 55 2.30 21.65 0.35
N VAL A 56 2.71 20.52 -0.22
CA VAL A 56 1.81 19.48 -0.76
C VAL A 56 1.46 18.48 0.35
N LYS A 57 0.23 17.98 0.36
CA LYS A 57 -0.22 16.91 1.25
C LYS A 57 -0.93 15.82 0.46
N THR A 58 -0.50 14.58 0.66
CA THR A 58 -1.11 13.39 0.04
C THR A 58 -2.02 12.73 1.08
N GLU A 59 -3.29 12.51 0.73
CA GLU A 59 -4.27 11.80 1.56
C GLU A 59 -4.73 10.56 0.80
N ILE A 60 -4.77 9.42 1.47
CA ILE A 60 -5.15 8.12 0.89
C ILE A 60 -6.49 7.72 1.50
N LEU A 61 -7.39 7.24 0.64
CA LEU A 61 -8.64 6.62 1.03
C LEU A 61 -8.68 5.22 0.42
N ASP A 62 -8.79 4.20 1.27
CA ASP A 62 -9.00 2.83 0.85
C ASP A 62 -10.50 2.60 0.64
N VAL A 63 -10.90 2.42 -0.61
CA VAL A 63 -12.29 2.16 -1.01
C VAL A 63 -12.30 1.41 -2.34
N SER A 64 -13.14 0.39 -2.46
CA SER A 64 -13.29 -0.30 -3.74
C SER A 64 -14.09 0.56 -4.73
N LYS A 65 -13.89 0.33 -6.02
CA LYS A 65 -14.62 1.05 -7.06
C LYS A 65 -16.12 0.77 -7.01
N ASP A 66 -16.50 -0.46 -6.68
CA ASP A 66 -17.91 -0.88 -6.60
C ASP A 66 -18.60 -0.27 -5.38
N ASP A 67 -17.93 -0.25 -4.22
CA ASP A 67 -18.46 0.41 -3.01
C ASP A 67 -18.65 1.91 -3.25
N LEU A 68 -17.67 2.54 -3.93
CA LEU A 68 -17.75 3.95 -4.25
C LEU A 68 -18.89 4.26 -5.24
N ARG A 69 -19.10 3.39 -6.23
CA ARG A 69 -20.25 3.52 -7.15
C ARG A 69 -21.57 3.35 -6.40
N GLN A 70 -21.67 2.33 -5.56
CA GLN A 70 -22.87 2.07 -4.78
C GLN A 70 -23.21 3.26 -3.86
N ASP A 71 -22.20 3.84 -3.19
CA ASP A 71 -22.36 5.05 -2.37
C ASP A 71 -22.94 6.22 -3.16
N PHE A 72 -22.57 6.37 -4.43
CA PHE A 72 -23.14 7.41 -5.30
C PHE A 72 -24.53 7.09 -5.82
N GLU A 73 -24.85 5.81 -6.05
CA GLU A 73 -26.18 5.37 -6.51
C GLU A 73 -27.22 5.43 -5.38
N ASP A 74 -26.80 5.14 -4.14
CA ASP A 74 -27.65 5.18 -2.95
C ASP A 74 -27.90 6.61 -2.45
N ALA A 75 -26.98 7.54 -2.74
CA ALA A 75 -27.10 8.92 -2.31
C ALA A 75 -28.16 9.69 -3.14
N PRO A 76 -29.20 10.28 -2.52
CA PRO A 76 -30.19 11.09 -3.24
C PRO A 76 -29.59 12.30 -3.97
N GLU A 77 -28.51 12.85 -3.42
CA GLU A 77 -27.72 13.93 -4.00
C GLU A 77 -26.23 13.69 -3.71
N LEU A 78 -25.34 14.17 -4.59
CA LEU A 78 -23.89 14.02 -4.44
C LEU A 78 -23.36 14.49 -3.06
N ILE A 79 -23.92 15.57 -2.53
CA ILE A 79 -23.53 16.15 -1.23
C ILE A 79 -23.89 15.26 -0.03
N GLN A 80 -24.67 14.21 -0.25
CA GLN A 80 -25.11 13.26 0.76
C GLN A 80 -24.30 11.95 0.69
N SER A 81 -23.47 11.77 -0.34
CA SER A 81 -22.57 10.62 -0.46
C SER A 81 -21.56 10.54 0.69
N GLY A 82 -21.18 9.32 1.06
CA GLY A 82 -20.16 9.06 2.06
C GLY A 82 -18.81 9.67 1.70
N LEU A 83 -18.43 9.65 0.41
CA LEU A 83 -17.19 10.31 -0.06
C LEU A 83 -17.20 11.81 0.22
N TYR A 84 -18.30 12.49 -0.10
CA TYR A 84 -18.43 13.94 0.10
C TYR A 84 -18.27 14.28 1.59
N TRP A 85 -18.97 13.55 2.47
CA TRP A 85 -18.86 13.73 3.90
C TRP A 85 -17.44 13.45 4.42
N GLN A 86 -16.80 12.36 4.02
CA GLN A 86 -15.43 12.05 4.44
C GLN A 86 -14.43 13.15 4.03
N HIS A 87 -14.54 13.68 2.82
CA HIS A 87 -13.64 14.74 2.34
C HIS A 87 -13.88 16.08 3.04
N LEU A 88 -15.13 16.49 3.22
CA LEU A 88 -15.48 17.79 3.79
C LEU A 88 -15.47 17.81 5.31
N HIS A 89 -16.02 16.82 6.02
CA HIS A 89 -16.00 16.83 7.48
C HIS A 89 -14.59 16.80 8.04
N ARG A 90 -13.67 16.06 7.40
CA ARG A 90 -12.27 15.96 7.84
C ARG A 90 -11.49 17.27 7.66
N ARG A 91 -11.83 18.09 6.65
CA ARG A 91 -11.22 19.41 6.41
C ARG A 91 -11.87 20.53 7.21
N VAL A 92 -13.20 20.56 7.32
CA VAL A 92 -13.93 21.70 7.87
C VAL A 92 -13.90 21.73 9.40
N ARG A 93 -13.74 20.59 10.09
CA ARG A 93 -13.79 20.55 11.57
C ARG A 93 -12.50 21.06 12.26
N HIS A 94 -11.46 21.43 11.51
CA HIS A 94 -10.26 22.11 12.04
C HIS A 94 -9.94 23.41 11.28
N PRO A 95 -10.76 24.47 11.41
CA PRO A 95 -10.35 25.79 10.98
C PRO A 95 -9.36 26.32 12.03
N GLY A 96 -8.06 26.06 11.85
CA GLY A 96 -7.01 26.87 12.49
C GLY A 96 -6.17 26.27 13.62
N ARG A 97 -6.02 24.94 13.78
CA ARG A 97 -4.99 24.39 14.68
C ARG A 97 -3.85 23.71 13.91
N ARG A 98 -2.68 24.37 13.92
CA ARG A 98 -1.37 23.69 13.93
C ARG A 98 -1.38 22.80 15.19
N ALA A 99 -1.36 21.48 15.03
CA ALA A 99 -1.34 20.53 16.13
C ALA A 99 -0.70 19.21 15.67
N ASP A 100 0.62 19.15 15.65
CA ASP A 100 1.43 18.51 16.68
C ASP A 100 0.83 17.26 17.38
N TRP A 101 0.26 16.29 16.65
CA TRP A 101 -0.07 14.97 17.22
C TRP A 101 -0.01 13.86 16.16
N LEU A 102 1.17 13.27 15.98
CA LEU A 102 1.32 11.89 15.51
C LEU A 102 2.49 11.24 16.27
N GLY A 103 2.37 11.26 17.59
CA GLY A 103 2.91 10.20 18.44
C GLY A 103 1.76 9.28 18.82
N ASP A 104 1.25 8.52 17.86
CA ASP A 104 0.54 7.25 18.05
C ASP A 104 -0.16 6.84 16.76
N LEU A 105 0.54 6.03 15.96
CA LEU A 105 -0.01 4.76 15.51
C LEU A 105 1.15 3.88 15.01
N ARG A 106 1.68 3.06 15.93
CA ARG A 106 2.14 1.73 15.55
C ARG A 106 0.90 0.97 15.07
N VAL A 107 0.84 0.59 13.81
CA VAL A 107 1.13 -0.74 13.25
C VAL A 107 1.22 -0.58 11.74
#